data_AF-A0A1B7TB94-F1
#
_entry.id   AF-A0A1B7TB94-F1
#
_cell.length_a   1.000
_cell.length_b   1.000
_cell.length_c   1.000
_cell.angle_alpha   90.00
_cell.angle_beta   90.00
_cell.angle_gamma   90.00
#
_symmetry.space_group_name_H-M   'P 1'
#
loop_
_entity.id
_entity.type
_entity.pdbx_description
1 polymer ?
#
loop_
_entity_poly.entity_id
_entity_poly.type
_entity_poly.pdbx_seq_one_letter_code
_entity_poly.pdbx_strand_id
1 'polypeptide(L)'
;CDVCKENTFKYKCSKCKISPTKICSMDCYKEHNNKGEHNIEQEKEIEKEEKKNDTISTDKNEKEMENKINPNVLAEFKPFLENPKMQELLKYNTVKYHLHKIYQLLQLDYKSIQEDTITSQKDLDGAVARYLSCFRANGVYRNEAIEEFVLLVLNEL
;
A
#
# COMPACT_ATOMS: atom_id res chain seq x y z
N CYS A 1 17.83 -23.69 13.07
CA CYS A 1 16.41 -23.35 13.19
C CYS A 1 16.33 -22.13 14.06
N ASP A 2 15.61 -21.11 13.63
CA ASP A 2 15.58 -19.82 14.33
C ASP A 2 14.66 -19.85 15.57
N VAL A 3 13.84 -20.89 15.71
CA VAL A 3 12.94 -21.13 16.85
C VAL A 3 13.66 -21.86 17.98
N CYS A 4 14.11 -23.10 17.76
CA CYS A 4 14.74 -23.90 18.81
C CYS A 4 16.27 -23.79 18.88
N LYS A 5 16.94 -23.29 17.82
CA LYS A 5 18.42 -23.19 17.70
C LYS A 5 19.21 -24.50 17.81
N GLU A 6 18.58 -25.62 18.14
CA GLU A 6 19.21 -26.93 18.30
C GLU A 6 19.47 -27.65 16.98
N ASN A 7 18.52 -27.56 16.04
CA ASN A 7 18.56 -28.32 14.80
C ASN A 7 18.79 -27.43 13.57
N THR A 8 19.42 -27.99 12.54
CA THR A 8 19.52 -27.34 11.22
C THR A 8 18.13 -27.10 10.63
N PHE A 9 17.97 -26.01 9.90
CA PHE A 9 16.67 -25.66 9.34
C PHE A 9 16.34 -26.53 8.13
N LYS A 10 15.04 -26.82 7.94
CA LYS A 10 14.51 -27.62 6.83
C LYS A 10 13.48 -26.86 5.99
N TYR A 11 12.74 -25.93 6.61
CA TYR A 11 11.63 -25.22 6.01
C TYR A 11 11.72 -23.72 6.29
N LYS A 12 11.00 -22.90 5.51
CA LYS A 12 10.81 -21.46 5.76
C LYS A 12 9.33 -21.19 6.07
N CYS A 13 9.05 -20.28 7.00
CA CYS A 13 7.67 -19.87 7.30
C CYS A 13 7.05 -19.11 6.10
N SER A 14 5.94 -19.59 5.57
CA SER A 14 5.21 -18.95 4.45
C SER A 14 4.50 -17.65 4.84
N LYS A 15 4.28 -17.42 6.14
CA LYS A 15 3.62 -16.21 6.67
C LYS A 15 4.58 -15.03 6.85
N CYS A 16 5.88 -15.29 7.00
CA CYS A 16 6.90 -14.25 7.16
C CYS A 16 7.51 -13.90 5.81
N LYS A 17 6.84 -13.04 5.03
CA LYS A 17 7.24 -12.69 3.66
C LYS A 17 8.52 -11.83 3.59
N ILE A 18 8.76 -11.00 4.60
CA ILE A 18 9.88 -10.04 4.62
C ILE A 18 11.14 -10.70 5.21
N SER A 19 11.00 -11.38 6.35
CA SER A 19 12.08 -12.11 7.02
C SER A 19 11.66 -13.58 7.27
N PRO A 20 11.83 -14.47 6.27
CA PRO A 20 11.35 -15.84 6.38
C PRO A 20 12.10 -16.60 7.48
N THR A 21 11.43 -16.79 8.61
CA THR A 21 11.94 -17.57 9.76
C THR A 21 12.24 -18.99 9.33
N LYS A 22 13.47 -19.47 9.60
CA LYS A 22 13.94 -20.80 9.20
C LYS A 22 13.61 -21.83 10.28
N ILE A 23 12.86 -22.86 9.92
CA ILE A 23 12.22 -23.79 10.86
C ILE A 23 12.72 -25.23 10.61
N CYS A 24 12.95 -26.02 11.66
CA CYS A 24 13.37 -27.42 11.52
C CYS A 24 12.23 -28.45 11.52
N SER A 25 11.11 -28.18 12.19
CA SER A 25 9.99 -29.12 12.36
C SER A 25 8.63 -28.42 12.48
N MET A 26 7.55 -29.20 12.41
CA MET A 26 6.18 -28.70 12.60
C MET A 26 5.92 -28.18 14.02
N ASP A 27 6.63 -28.68 15.02
CA ASP A 27 6.49 -28.19 16.40
C ASP A 27 7.04 -26.76 16.52
N CYS A 28 8.22 -26.52 15.95
CA CYS A 28 8.79 -25.17 15.84
C CYS A 28 7.92 -24.23 14.98
N TYR A 29 7.23 -24.76 13.96
CA TYR A 29 6.28 -23.98 13.16
C TYR A 29 5.05 -23.56 13.98
N LYS A 30 4.47 -24.47 14.77
CA LYS A 30 3.33 -24.17 15.65
C LYS A 30 3.72 -23.17 16.74
N GLU A 31 4.88 -23.35 17.36
CA GLU A 31 5.37 -22.44 18.40
C GLU A 31 5.62 -21.03 17.85
N HIS A 32 6.27 -20.93 16.68
CA HIS A 32 6.43 -19.66 15.97
C HIS A 32 5.08 -19.03 15.62
N ASN A 33 4.11 -19.82 15.15
CA ASN A 33 2.77 -19.31 14.83
C ASN A 33 1.99 -18.84 16.06
N ASN A 34 2.12 -19.52 17.19
CA ASN A 34 1.42 -19.18 18.43
C ASN A 34 1.99 -17.91 19.08
N LYS A 35 3.26 -17.59 18.82
CA LYS A 35 3.88 -16.34 19.28
C LYS A 35 3.37 -15.09 18.55
N GLY A 36 2.60 -15.24 17.46
CA GLY A 36 1.99 -14.11 16.76
C GLY A 36 2.99 -13.19 16.05
N GLU A 37 4.27 -13.53 16.03
CA GLU A 37 5.36 -12.75 15.42
C GLU A 37 5.46 -13.00 13.91
N HIS A 38 4.33 -12.92 13.21
CA HIS A 38 4.29 -12.85 11.76
C HIS A 38 4.13 -11.38 11.37
N ASN A 39 5.26 -10.71 11.13
CA ASN A 39 5.30 -9.28 10.79
C ASN A 39 4.70 -8.35 11.88
N ILE A 40 5.39 -8.19 13.01
CA ILE A 40 5.30 -6.94 13.78
C ILE A 40 6.33 -5.95 13.21
N GLU A 41 6.15 -5.56 11.95
CA GLU A 41 6.84 -4.38 11.38
C GLU A 41 5.92 -3.51 10.51
N GLN A 42 4.63 -3.83 10.35
CA GLN A 42 3.69 -2.92 9.66
C GLN A 42 3.23 -1.73 10.53
N GLU A 43 3.41 -1.78 11.85
CA GLU A 43 3.14 -0.63 12.73
C GLU A 43 4.40 0.19 13.08
N LYS A 44 5.62 -0.34 12.85
CA LYS A 44 6.87 0.36 13.19
C LYS A 44 7.54 1.10 12.02
N GLU A 45 7.11 0.86 10.78
CA GLU A 45 7.54 1.70 9.65
C GLU A 45 6.87 3.08 9.67
N ILE A 46 5.69 3.23 10.30
CA ILE A 46 5.03 4.54 10.44
C ILE A 46 5.81 5.45 11.39
N GLU A 47 6.37 4.94 12.49
CA GLU A 47 7.13 5.75 13.47
C GLU A 47 8.64 5.90 13.17
N LYS A 48 9.25 5.00 12.37
CA LYS A 48 10.70 5.11 12.05
C LYS A 48 11.02 6.00 10.85
N GLU A 49 10.06 6.29 9.97
CA GLU A 49 10.24 7.27 8.89
C GLU A 49 10.00 8.73 9.33
N GLU A 50 9.44 8.97 10.53
CA GLU A 50 9.24 10.33 11.08
C GLU A 50 10.55 11.09 11.39
N LYS A 51 11.72 10.43 11.35
CA LYS A 51 13.01 11.07 11.65
C LYS A 51 14.06 11.04 10.54
N LYS A 52 13.72 10.56 9.32
CA LYS A 52 14.70 10.49 8.21
C LYS A 52 14.30 11.12 6.89
N ASN A 53 13.08 11.63 6.75
CA ASN A 53 12.62 12.23 5.49
C ASN A 53 12.62 13.78 5.47
N ASP A 54 13.50 14.42 6.24
CA ASP A 54 13.89 15.84 6.04
C ASP A 54 14.92 16.02 4.90
N THR A 55 15.09 15.02 4.04
CA THR A 55 15.85 15.18 2.79
C THR A 55 15.14 14.41 1.69
N ILE A 56 14.04 14.99 1.21
CA ILE A 56 13.59 14.76 -0.16
C ILE A 56 14.73 15.25 -1.05
N SER A 57 15.56 14.31 -1.53
CA SER A 57 16.43 14.54 -2.66
C SER A 57 15.53 14.75 -3.88
N THR A 58 15.20 16.01 -4.12
CA THR A 58 14.85 16.55 -5.42
C THR A 58 16.05 16.36 -6.35
N ASP A 59 16.11 15.23 -7.06
CA ASP A 59 16.92 15.20 -8.26
C ASP A 59 16.44 14.15 -9.28
N LYS A 60 16.02 14.66 -10.44
CA LYS A 60 16.06 14.07 -11.79
C LYS A 60 14.84 13.38 -12.42
N ASN A 61 13.61 13.48 -11.90
CA ASN A 61 12.44 12.98 -12.66
C ASN A 61 11.21 13.89 -12.72
N GLU A 62 11.30 15.15 -12.28
CA GLU A 62 10.16 16.07 -12.32
C GLU A 62 9.93 16.74 -13.69
N LYS A 63 10.91 16.73 -14.60
CA LYS A 63 10.83 17.50 -15.86
C LYS A 63 10.13 16.81 -17.05
N GLU A 64 9.77 15.54 -16.94
CA GLU A 64 9.08 14.84 -18.05
C GLU A 64 7.56 14.69 -17.86
N MET A 65 7.03 14.97 -16.67
CA MET A 65 5.62 14.69 -16.35
C MET A 65 4.67 15.88 -16.58
N GLU A 66 5.18 17.11 -16.73
CA GLU A 66 4.35 18.31 -16.91
C GLU A 66 3.71 18.42 -18.31
N ASN A 67 4.12 17.62 -19.30
CA ASN A 67 3.72 17.82 -20.71
C ASN A 67 2.60 16.89 -21.24
N LYS A 68 1.84 16.18 -20.39
CA LYS A 68 0.77 15.26 -20.86
C LYS A 68 -0.55 15.31 -20.08
N ILE A 69 -0.77 16.31 -19.23
CA ILE A 69 -2.11 16.46 -18.61
C ILE A 69 -2.98 17.23 -19.58
N ASN A 70 -4.02 16.57 -20.11
CA ASN A 70 -5.02 17.24 -20.94
C ASN A 70 -5.67 18.36 -20.11
N PRO A 71 -5.62 19.63 -20.56
CA PRO A 71 -6.11 20.76 -19.77
C PRO A 71 -7.61 20.65 -19.43
N ASN A 72 -8.38 19.91 -20.22
CA ASN A 72 -9.79 19.66 -19.92
C ASN A 72 -10.00 18.72 -18.73
N VAL A 73 -9.10 17.73 -18.54
CA VAL A 73 -9.15 16.82 -17.38
C VAL A 73 -8.77 17.57 -16.11
N LEU A 74 -7.78 18.46 -16.20
CA LEU A 74 -7.37 19.28 -15.05
C LEU A 74 -8.50 20.22 -14.60
N ALA A 75 -9.30 20.73 -15.54
CA ALA A 75 -10.45 21.58 -15.23
C ALA A 75 -11.56 20.84 -14.47
N GLU A 76 -11.80 19.55 -14.78
CA GLU A 76 -12.78 18.71 -14.11
C GLU A 76 -12.39 18.44 -12.64
N PHE A 77 -11.10 18.26 -12.37
CA PHE A 77 -10.60 18.02 -11.01
C PHE A 77 -10.25 19.28 -10.21
N LYS A 78 -10.42 20.47 -10.81
CA LYS A 78 -10.10 21.75 -10.18
C LYS A 78 -10.82 22.00 -8.85
N PRO A 79 -12.12 21.66 -8.68
CA PRO A 79 -12.82 21.82 -7.39
C PRO A 79 -12.14 21.04 -6.25
N PHE A 80 -11.67 19.83 -6.52
CA PHE A 80 -10.95 19.02 -5.53
C PHE A 80 -9.59 19.62 -5.16
N LEU A 81 -8.89 20.22 -6.14
CA LEU A 81 -7.61 20.88 -5.89
C LEU A 81 -7.79 22.16 -5.06
N GLU A 82 -8.89 22.88 -5.23
CA GLU A 82 -9.19 24.11 -4.48
C GLU A 82 -9.87 23.85 -3.13
N ASN A 83 -10.39 22.64 -2.90
CA ASN A 83 -11.06 22.27 -1.66
C ASN A 83 -10.06 22.21 -0.48
N PRO A 84 -10.22 23.06 0.56
CA PRO A 84 -9.26 23.14 1.67
C PRO A 84 -9.22 21.86 2.52
N LYS A 85 -10.34 21.16 2.62
CA LYS A 85 -10.44 19.89 3.34
C LYS A 85 -9.71 18.78 2.58
N MET A 86 -9.80 18.78 1.25
CA MET A 86 -9.01 17.87 0.40
C MET A 86 -7.51 18.12 0.58
N GLN A 87 -7.10 19.39 0.57
CA GLN A 87 -5.71 19.78 0.79
C GLN A 87 -5.20 19.38 2.18
N GLU A 88 -6.06 19.46 3.21
CA GLU A 88 -5.73 18.98 4.55
C GLU A 88 -5.52 17.46 4.58
N LEU A 89 -6.43 16.69 3.98
CA LEU A 89 -6.33 15.23 3.91
C LEU A 89 -5.10 14.76 3.13
N LEU A 90 -4.73 15.48 2.08
CA LEU A 90 -3.52 15.21 1.31
C LEU A 90 -2.23 15.52 2.08
N LYS A 91 -2.26 16.15 3.27
CA LYS A 91 -1.06 16.29 4.12
C LYS A 91 -0.68 14.99 4.81
N TYR A 92 -1.64 14.10 5.09
CA TYR A 92 -1.37 12.84 5.75
C TYR A 92 -0.55 11.91 4.85
N ASN A 93 0.63 11.50 5.33
CA ASN A 93 1.51 10.61 4.56
C ASN A 93 0.86 9.27 4.25
N THR A 94 -0.01 8.77 5.13
CA THR A 94 -0.81 7.55 4.86
C THR A 94 -1.69 7.72 3.62
N VAL A 95 -2.36 8.87 3.46
CA VAL A 95 -3.21 9.15 2.31
C VAL A 95 -2.34 9.23 1.06
N LYS A 96 -1.24 9.99 1.09
CA LYS A 96 -0.29 10.09 -0.04
C LYS A 96 0.24 8.73 -0.47
N TYR A 97 0.67 7.90 0.49
CA TYR A 97 1.24 6.58 0.23
C TYR A 97 0.22 5.67 -0.48
N HIS A 98 -1.00 5.56 0.06
CA HIS A 98 -2.03 4.70 -0.50
C HIS A 98 -2.54 5.20 -1.85
N LEU A 99 -2.68 6.52 -2.03
CA LEU A 99 -3.01 7.12 -3.33
C LEU A 99 -1.89 6.89 -4.36
N HIS A 100 -0.63 7.03 -3.96
CA HIS A 100 0.50 6.74 -4.84
C HIS A 100 0.52 5.26 -5.25
N LYS A 101 0.19 4.34 -4.33
CA LYS A 101 0.09 2.92 -4.64
C LYS A 101 -1.03 2.63 -5.64
N ILE A 102 -2.20 3.25 -5.47
CA ILE A 102 -3.32 3.15 -6.41
C ILE A 102 -2.91 3.72 -7.78
N TYR A 103 -2.27 4.89 -7.80
CA TYR A 103 -1.75 5.49 -9.02
C TYR A 103 -0.79 4.52 -9.75
N GLN A 104 0.18 3.93 -9.05
CA GLN A 104 1.08 2.93 -9.63
C GLN A 104 0.33 1.75 -10.24
N LEU A 105 -0.69 1.22 -9.55
CA LEU A 105 -1.49 0.10 -10.04
C LEU A 105 -2.28 0.47 -11.31
N LEU A 106 -2.82 1.69 -11.37
CA LEU A 106 -3.56 2.19 -12.53
C LEU A 106 -2.66 2.44 -13.75
N GLN A 107 -1.35 2.62 -13.55
CA GLN A 107 -0.38 2.74 -14.64
C GLN A 107 0.08 1.38 -15.19
N LEU A 108 -0.26 0.27 -14.52
CA LEU A 108 0.12 -1.07 -15.00
C LEU A 108 -0.72 -1.46 -16.22
N ASP A 109 -0.08 -2.05 -17.22
CA ASP A 109 -0.77 -2.83 -18.25
C ASP A 109 -1.10 -4.21 -17.67
N TYR A 110 -2.38 -4.59 -17.64
CA TYR A 110 -2.80 -5.90 -17.15
C TYR A 110 -2.08 -7.06 -17.86
N LYS A 111 -1.65 -6.87 -19.11
CA LYS A 111 -0.88 -7.87 -19.87
C LYS A 111 0.54 -8.11 -19.33
N SER A 112 1.07 -7.16 -18.57
CA SER A 112 2.39 -7.26 -17.93
C SER A 112 2.35 -8.00 -16.59
N ILE A 113 1.16 -8.25 -16.06
CA ILE A 113 0.96 -8.89 -14.76
C ILE A 113 0.94 -10.42 -14.95
N GLN A 114 1.90 -11.11 -14.34
CA GLN A 114 1.97 -12.58 -14.34
C GLN A 114 1.16 -13.17 -13.16
N GLU A 115 -0.11 -12.79 -13.05
CA GLU A 115 -1.05 -13.37 -12.07
C GLU A 115 -2.26 -13.95 -12.80
N ASP A 116 -2.57 -15.23 -12.55
CA ASP A 116 -3.69 -15.94 -13.18
C ASP A 116 -5.05 -15.28 -12.90
N THR A 117 -5.14 -14.45 -11.86
CA THR A 117 -6.36 -13.75 -11.46
C THR A 117 -6.60 -12.43 -12.19
N ILE A 118 -5.61 -11.89 -12.90
CA ILE A 118 -5.73 -10.62 -13.63
C ILE A 118 -5.54 -10.90 -15.13
N THR A 119 -6.66 -11.18 -15.81
CA THR A 119 -6.67 -11.53 -17.23
C THR A 119 -7.16 -10.41 -18.13
N SER A 120 -7.77 -9.37 -17.54
CA SER A 120 -8.36 -8.24 -18.24
C SER A 120 -8.18 -6.95 -17.45
N GLN A 121 -8.37 -5.81 -18.13
CA GLN A 121 -8.38 -4.51 -17.47
C GLN A 121 -9.41 -4.45 -16.34
N LYS A 122 -10.58 -5.08 -16.52
CA LYS A 122 -11.63 -5.14 -15.51
C LYS A 122 -11.19 -5.88 -14.24
N ASP A 123 -10.35 -6.90 -14.37
CA ASP A 123 -9.81 -7.63 -13.23
C ASP A 123 -8.81 -6.77 -12.44
N LEU A 124 -7.99 -5.98 -13.15
CA LEU A 124 -7.07 -5.01 -12.57
C LEU A 124 -7.84 -3.90 -11.83
N ASP A 125 -8.86 -3.32 -12.45
CA ASP A 125 -9.73 -2.32 -11.82
C ASP A 125 -10.40 -2.89 -10.57
N GLY A 126 -10.86 -4.15 -10.64
CA GLY A 126 -11.41 -4.88 -9.50
C GLY A 126 -10.38 -5.13 -8.38
N ALA A 127 -9.12 -5.39 -8.72
CA ALA A 127 -8.04 -5.51 -7.74
C ALA A 127 -7.74 -4.18 -7.04
N VAL A 128 -7.71 -3.06 -7.79
CA VAL A 128 -7.56 -1.71 -7.24
C VAL A 128 -8.74 -1.35 -6.32
N ALA A 129 -9.98 -1.67 -6.73
CA ALA A 129 -11.17 -1.44 -5.91
C ALA A 129 -11.16 -2.27 -4.62
N ARG A 130 -10.72 -3.54 -4.68
CA ARG A 130 -10.54 -4.40 -3.50
C ARG A 130 -9.48 -3.84 -2.56
N TYR A 131 -8.36 -3.36 -3.11
CA TYR A 131 -7.31 -2.70 -2.33
C TYR A 131 -7.87 -1.49 -1.56
N LEU A 132 -8.58 -0.58 -2.24
CA LEU A 132 -9.17 0.59 -1.59
C LEU A 132 -10.19 0.18 -0.53
N SER A 133 -11.00 -0.85 -0.80
CA SER A 133 -11.99 -1.39 0.14
C SER A 133 -11.38 -1.88 1.46
N CYS A 134 -10.10 -2.29 1.47
CA CYS A 134 -9.44 -2.69 2.71
C CYS A 134 -9.27 -1.53 3.72
N PHE A 135 -9.28 -0.29 3.25
CA PHE A 135 -9.11 0.91 4.09
C PHE A 135 -10.43 1.59 4.43
N ARG A 136 -11.51 1.22 3.74
CA ARG A 136 -12.84 1.80 3.92
C ARG A 136 -13.57 1.28 5.15
N ALA A 137 -14.78 1.79 5.40
CA ALA A 137 -15.68 1.25 6.42
C ALA A 137 -15.81 -0.29 6.30
N ASN A 138 -15.62 -1.00 7.40
CA ASN A 138 -15.56 -2.47 7.51
C ASN A 138 -14.34 -3.15 6.84
N GLY A 139 -13.36 -2.37 6.36
CA GLY A 139 -12.10 -2.88 5.85
C GLY A 139 -11.15 -3.37 6.95
N VAL A 140 -10.28 -4.31 6.61
CA VAL A 140 -9.32 -4.92 7.56
C VAL A 140 -8.26 -3.92 8.05
N TYR A 141 -7.90 -2.95 7.21
CA TYR A 141 -6.92 -1.89 7.49
C TYR A 141 -7.61 -0.53 7.55
N ARG A 142 -8.82 -0.47 8.13
CA ARG A 142 -9.64 0.74 8.22
C ARG A 142 -8.77 1.97 8.55
N ASN A 143 -8.87 3.01 7.73
CA ASN A 143 -8.14 4.26 7.89
C ASN A 143 -9.11 5.43 7.73
N GLU A 144 -9.24 6.23 8.78
CA GLU A 144 -10.22 7.32 8.83
C GLU A 144 -9.92 8.42 7.81
N ALA A 145 -8.65 8.79 7.63
CA ALA A 145 -8.25 9.80 6.66
C ALA A 145 -8.50 9.34 5.21
N ILE A 146 -8.31 8.05 4.92
CA ILE A 146 -8.63 7.48 3.60
C ILE A 146 -10.15 7.41 3.39
N GLU A 147 -10.92 6.97 4.39
CA GLU A 147 -12.39 6.96 4.27
C GLU A 147 -12.93 8.38 4.06
N GLU A 148 -12.45 9.35 4.82
CA GLU A 148 -12.85 10.75 4.67
C GLU A 148 -12.45 11.33 3.30
N PHE A 149 -11.26 10.99 2.80
CA PHE A 149 -10.83 11.35 1.44
C PHE A 149 -11.78 10.77 0.40
N VAL A 150 -12.09 9.46 0.47
CA VAL A 150 -12.98 8.80 -0.48
C VAL A 150 -14.38 9.38 -0.43
N LEU A 151 -14.93 9.62 0.77
CA LEU A 151 -16.25 10.23 0.94
C LEU A 151 -16.28 11.65 0.38
N LEU A 152 -15.23 12.44 0.60
CA LEU A 152 -15.14 13.79 0.06
C LEU A 152 -15.13 13.77 -1.48
N VAL A 153 -14.37 12.85 -2.08
CA VAL A 153 -14.34 12.68 -3.54
C VAL A 153 -15.70 12.24 -4.08
N LEU A 154 -16.35 11.25 -3.46
CA LEU A 154 -17.64 10.71 -3.92
C LEU A 154 -18.81 11.67 -3.74
N ASN A 155 -18.73 12.61 -2.79
CA ASN A 155 -19.79 13.59 -2.54
C ASN A 155 -19.73 14.80 -3.49
N GLU A 156 -18.58 15.06 -4.12
CA GLU A 156 -18.41 16.13 -5.10
C GLU A 156 -18.42 15.64 -6.57
N LEU A 157 -18.49 14.32 -6.78
CA LEU A 157 -18.78 13.67 -8.07
C LEU A 157 -20.30 13.56 -8.31
#